data_AF-A0A2U3KX26-F1
#
_entry.id   AF-A0A2U3KX26-F1
#
_cell.length_a   1.000
_cell.length_b   1.000
_cell.length_c   1.000
_cell.angle_alpha   90.00
_cell.angle_beta   90.00
_cell.angle_gamma   90.00
#
_symmetry.space_group_name_H-M   'P 1'
#
loop_
_entity.id
_entity.type
_entity.pdbx_description
1 polymer ?
#
loop_
_entity_poly.entity_id
_entity_poly.type
_entity_poly.pdbx_seq_one_letter_code
_entity_poly.pdbx_strand_id
1 'polypeptide(L)' 'MTSPAAVARLVPVIAHAVAVFGDEQKATHWLSTPLPLLDNRAPAELLVTDDGIELVERTLTRIEHNIPS' A
#
# COMPACT_ATOMS: atom_id res chain seq x y z
N MET A 1 9.66 11.57 -14.99
CA MET A 1 8.95 12.62 -14.22
C MET A 1 7.63 12.03 -13.79
N THR A 2 7.41 11.80 -12.49
CA THR A 2 6.12 11.34 -11.97
C THR A 2 5.11 12.48 -12.17
N SER A 3 4.04 12.22 -12.93
CA SER A 3 3.02 13.24 -13.21
C SER A 3 2.25 13.60 -11.93
N PRO A 4 1.78 14.84 -11.76
CA PRO A 4 1.01 15.25 -10.57
C PRO A 4 -0.26 14.41 -10.35
N ALA A 5 -0.90 13.94 -11.43
CA ALA A 5 -2.03 13.00 -11.35
C ALA A 5 -1.63 11.64 -10.73
N ALA A 6 -0.42 11.15 -11.03
CA ALA A 6 0.10 9.92 -10.46
C ALA A 6 0.43 10.09 -8.97
N VAL A 7 0.85 11.27 -8.53
CA VAL A 7 1.04 11.55 -7.10
C VAL A 7 -0.30 11.63 -6.37
N ALA A 8 -1.29 12.31 -6.96
CA ALA A 8 -2.60 12.50 -6.35
C ALA A 8 -3.32 11.18 -6.03
N ARG A 9 -3.16 10.14 -6.86
CA ARG A 9 -3.73 8.80 -6.61
C ARG A 9 -3.00 8.00 -5.53
N LEU A 10 -1.73 8.29 -5.25
CA LEU A 10 -0.93 7.58 -4.25
C LEU A 10 -1.11 8.12 -2.84
N VAL A 11 -1.42 9.42 -2.73
CA VAL A 11 -1.62 10.09 -1.44
C VAL A 11 -2.64 9.36 -0.55
N PRO A 12 -3.84 8.95 -1.04
CA PRO A 12 -4.81 8.21 -0.23
C PRO A 12 -4.27 6.89 0.30
N VAL A 13 -3.58 6.11 -0.55
CA VAL A 13 -3.04 4.79 -0.19
C VAL A 13 -1.98 4.91 0.89
N ILE A 14 -1.08 5.89 0.75
CA ILE A 14 -0.02 6.13 1.74
C ILE A 14 -0.63 6.61 3.06
N ALA A 15 -1.63 7.51 3.01
CA ALA A 15 -2.33 7.99 4.20
C ALA A 15 -3.04 6.84 4.92
N HIS A 16 -3.68 5.93 4.18
CA HIS A 16 -4.31 4.75 4.73
C HIS A 16 -3.28 3.80 5.38
N ALA A 17 -2.13 3.56 4.75
CA ALA A 17 -1.06 2.78 5.36
C ALA A 17 -0.59 3.39 6.69
N VAL A 18 -0.40 4.71 6.75
CA VAL A 18 -0.04 5.40 8.01
C VAL A 18 -1.14 5.23 9.07
N ALA A 19 -2.41 5.31 8.69
CA ALA A 19 -3.52 5.10 9.62
C ALA A 19 -3.54 3.66 10.17
N VAL A 20 -3.31 2.65 9.34
CA VAL A 20 -3.31 1.24 9.73
C VAL A 20 -2.13 0.91 10.65
N PHE A 21 -0.93 1.40 10.33
CA PHE A 21 0.29 1.06 11.09
C PHE A 21 0.60 2.03 12.23
N GLY A 22 -0.04 3.19 12.26
CA GLY A 22 0.04 4.21 13.32
C GLY A 22 1.17 5.22 13.17
N ASP A 23 2.16 4.97 12.29
CA ASP A 23 3.23 5.93 12.00
C ASP A 23 3.83 5.73 10.59
N GLU A 24 4.50 6.77 10.10
CA GLU A 24 5.12 6.80 8.77
C GLU A 24 6.26 5.80 8.60
N GLN A 25 7.03 5.51 9.66
CA GLN A 25 8.16 4.59 9.56
C GLN A 25 7.67 3.16 9.34
N LYS A 26 6.65 2.72 10.08
CA LYS A 26 6.04 1.41 9.89
C LYS A 26 5.31 1.30 8.56
N ALA A 27 4.59 2.34 8.14
CA ALA A 27 3.95 2.37 6.83
C ALA A 27 4.99 2.23 5.71
N THR A 28 6.08 3.00 5.78
CA THR A 28 7.18 2.92 4.81
C THR A 28 7.84 1.54 4.80
N HIS A 29 8.07 0.98 5.99
CA HIS A 29 8.62 -0.36 6.13
C HIS A 29 7.72 -1.41 5.47
N TRP A 30 6.41 -1.38 5.76
CA TRP A 30 5.44 -2.28 5.16
C TRP A 30 5.36 -2.11 3.64
N LEU A 31 5.30 -0.87 3.14
CA LEU A 31 5.27 -0.57 1.70
C LEU A 31 6.51 -1.11 0.96
N SER A 32 7.64 -1.23 1.65
CA SER A 32 8.91 -1.71 1.09
C SER A 32 9.16 -3.21 1.34
N THR A 33 8.27 -3.89 2.07
CA THR A 33 8.45 -5.29 2.46
C THR A 33 7.74 -6.22 1.47
N PRO A 34 8.44 -7.16 0.83
CA PRO A 34 7.82 -8.18 -0.01
C PRO A 34 6.81 -9.02 0.76
N LEU A 35 5.59 -9.16 0.22
CA LEU A 35 4.53 -9.96 0.85
C LEU A 35 4.25 -11.23 0.04
N PRO A 36 4.14 -12.41 0.68
CA PRO A 36 3.82 -13.65 -0.02
C PRO A 36 2.49 -13.59 -0.79
N LEU A 37 1.50 -12.87 -0.27
CA LEU A 37 0.20 -12.69 -0.91
C LEU A 37 0.22 -11.76 -2.14
N LEU A 38 1.33 -11.05 -2.37
CA LEU A 38 1.56 -10.13 -3.49
C LEU A 38 2.58 -10.70 -4.48
N ASP A 39 2.64 -12.02 -4.63
CA ASP A 39 3.65 -12.72 -5.44
C ASP A 39 5.09 -12.39 -5.02
N ASN A 40 5.33 -12.19 -3.71
CA ASN A 40 6.60 -11.73 -3.16
C ASN A 40 7.09 -10.39 -3.72
N ARG A 41 6.17 -9.51 -4.11
CA ARG A 41 6.48 -8.10 -4.42
C ARG A 41 6.17 -7.20 -3.24
N ALA A 42 6.92 -6.12 -3.13
CA ALA A 42 6.63 -5.07 -2.17
C ALA A 42 5.40 -4.27 -2.63
N PRO A 43 4.51 -3.84 -1.71
CA PRO A 43 3.35 -3.03 -2.05
C PRO A 43 3.70 -1.81 -2.93
N ALA A 44 4.84 -1.14 -2.66
CA ALA A 44 5.31 0.01 -3.43
C ALA A 44 5.54 -0.30 -4.91
N GLU A 45 5.91 -1.54 -5.27
CA GLU A 45 6.12 -1.95 -6.67
C GLU A 45 4.80 -2.07 -7.44
N LEU A 46 3.68 -2.25 -6.74
CA LEU A 46 2.35 -2.39 -7.34
C LEU A 46 1.66 -1.05 -7.57
N LEU A 47 2.12 0.02 -6.92
CA LEU A 47 1.53 1.36 -6.99
C LEU A 47 1.68 2.06 -8.36
N VAL A 48 2.21 1.35 -9.36
CA VAL A 48 2.39 1.85 -10.72
C VAL A 48 1.09 1.77 -11.52
N THR A 49 0.24 0.77 -11.24
CA THR A 49 -1.02 0.50 -11.96
C THR A 49 -2.23 0.64 -11.05
N ASP A 50 -3.39 0.93 -11.64
CA ASP A 50 -4.64 1.07 -10.87
C ASP A 50 -5.04 -0.25 -10.20
N ASP A 51 -4.90 -1.39 -10.90
CA ASP A 51 -5.12 -2.73 -10.32
C ASP A 51 -4.19 -3.01 -9.13
N GLY A 52 -2.94 -2.57 -9.21
CA GLY A 52 -1.96 -2.74 -8.14
C GLY A 52 -2.28 -1.85 -6.93
N ILE A 53 -2.78 -0.63 -7.17
CA ILE A 53 -3.29 0.24 -6.11
C ILE A 53 -4.48 -0.40 -5.40
N GLU A 54 -5.47 -0.92 -6.15
CA GLU A 54 -6.64 -1.59 -5.56
C GLU A 54 -6.23 -2.81 -4.73
N LEU A 55 -5.25 -3.58 -5.20
CA LEU A 55 -4.73 -4.74 -4.47
C LEU A 55 -4.06 -4.34 -3.14
N VAL A 56 -3.28 -3.26 -3.15
CA VAL A 56 -2.63 -2.72 -1.93
C VAL A 56 -3.67 -2.20 -0.95
N GLU A 57 -4.65 -1.43 -1.42
CA GLU A 57 -5.76 -0.91 -0.61
C GLU A 57 -6.55 -2.04 0.05
N ARG A 58 -6.94 -3.07 -0.71
CA ARG A 58 -7.62 -4.24 -0.16
C ARG A 58 -6.80 -4.95 0.90
N THR A 59 -5.47 -5.00 0.72
CA THR A 59 -4.57 -5.61 1.70
C THR A 59 -4.53 -4.78 2.99
N LEU A 60 -4.47 -3.44 2.90
CA LEU A 60 -4.54 -2.55 4.06
C LEU A 60 -5.85 -2.70 4.82
N THR A 61 -6.99 -2.70 4.13
CA THR A 61 -8.32 -2.88 4.76
C THR A 61 -8.43 -4.23 5.49
N ARG A 62 -7.83 -5.31 4.96
CA ARG A 62 -7.81 -6.60 5.66
C ARG A 62 -7.00 -6.54 6.96
N ILE A 63 -5.86 -5.84 6.93
CA ILE A 63 -5.02 -5.63 8.12
C ILE A 63 -5.76 -4.78 9.16
N GLU A 64 -6.41 -3.70 8.73
CA GLU A 64 -7.23 -2.82 9.59
C GLU A 64 -8.32 -3.59 10.33
N HIS A 65 -9.04 -4.46 9.63
CA HIS A 65 -10.12 -5.26 10.21
C HIS A 65 -9.65 -6.57 10.87
N ASN A 66 -8.34 -6.81 10.94
CA ASN A 66 -7.75 -8.03 11.51
C ASN A 66 -8.32 -9.32 10.89
N ILE A 67 -8.58 -9.28 9.57
CA ILE A 67 -9.14 -10.41 8.81
C ILE A 67 -7.98 -11.34 8.42
N PRO A 68 -8.02 -12.65 8.76
CA PRO A 68 -6.97 -13.57 8.39
C PRO A 68 -6.80 -13.65 6.86
N SER A 69 -5.53 -13.71 6.44
CA SER A 69 -5.06 -13.78 5.04
C SER A 69 -5.45 -15.09 4.36
#